data_AF-A0A0S7XRM6-F1
#
_entry.id   AF-A0A0S7XRM6-F1
#
_cell.length_a   1.000
_cell.length_b   1.000
_cell.length_c   1.000
_cell.angle_alpha   90.00
_cell.angle_beta   90.00
_cell.angle_gamma   90.00
#
_symmetry.space_group_name_H-M   'P 1'
#
loop_
_entity.id
_entity.type
_entity.pdbx_description
1 polymer ?
#
loop_
_entity_poly.entity_id
_entity_poly.type
_entity_poly.pdbx_seq_one_letter_code
_entity_poly.pdbx_strand_id
1 'polypeptide(L)'
;MNRLLQSTKKRGSAVPLAVVAVLILLAMGTGLLSLGLHSRINSIRTTSDIAARSAADAGLIKALFEMNEKLKVEPWNGSSLPQETNTSLPNCDAVFSYTVTGDLGSGYTVESTGISGQAQRTVSCTLQLRGPFEAAIFTKNGMELKNLF
;
A
#
# COMPACT_ATOMS: atom_id res chain seq x y z
N MET A 1 36.73 78.15 -1.67
CA MET A 1 36.88 76.70 -1.95
C MET A 1 35.65 75.98 -1.40
N ASN A 2 34.55 75.90 -2.15
CA ASN A 2 33.31 75.21 -1.74
C ASN A 2 32.41 74.96 -2.96
N ARG A 3 32.78 73.95 -3.75
CA ARG A 3 31.87 73.24 -4.66
C ARG A 3 32.43 71.84 -4.73
N LEU A 4 31.65 70.83 -4.35
CA LEU A 4 31.68 69.45 -4.86
C LEU A 4 30.78 68.51 -4.00
N LEU A 5 29.62 68.99 -3.55
CA LEU A 5 28.52 68.11 -3.14
C LEU A 5 27.33 68.37 -4.06
N GLN A 6 27.51 68.06 -5.35
CA GLN A 6 26.38 67.87 -6.24
C GLN A 6 25.78 66.50 -5.94
N SER A 7 24.77 66.51 -5.07
CA SER A 7 23.83 65.40 -4.89
C SER A 7 23.14 65.12 -6.23
N THR A 8 23.67 64.13 -6.95
CA THR A 8 23.01 63.56 -8.14
C THR A 8 21.89 62.64 -7.67
N LYS A 9 20.72 63.24 -7.43
CA LYS A 9 19.47 62.54 -7.15
C LYS A 9 19.02 61.80 -8.42
N LYS A 10 19.53 60.58 -8.64
CA LYS A 10 19.13 59.70 -9.75
C LYS A 10 17.70 59.20 -9.56
N ARG A 11 16.72 59.93 -10.10
CA ARG A 11 15.28 59.57 -10.11
C ARG A 11 14.88 58.52 -11.16
N GLY A 12 15.82 57.86 -11.84
CA GLY A 12 15.53 56.91 -12.93
C GLY A 12 15.63 55.42 -12.59
N SER A 13 16.10 55.03 -11.41
CA SER A 13 16.47 53.63 -11.11
C SER A 13 15.39 52.79 -10.42
N ALA A 14 14.28 53.39 -9.98
CA ALA A 14 13.27 52.70 -9.18
C ALA A 14 12.36 51.77 -10.01
N VAL A 15 12.02 52.19 -11.24
CA VAL A 15 11.13 51.41 -12.12
C VAL A 15 11.79 50.10 -12.58
N PRO A 16 13.04 50.07 -13.06
CA PRO A 16 13.71 48.80 -13.41
C PRO A 16 13.85 47.87 -12.21
N LEU A 17 14.14 48.40 -11.02
CA LEU A 17 14.28 47.62 -9.80
C LEU A 17 12.94 46.97 -9.40
N ALA A 18 11.83 47.71 -9.51
CA ALA A 18 10.50 47.17 -9.26
C ALA A 18 10.12 46.07 -10.24
N VAL A 19 10.45 46.22 -11.53
CA VAL A 19 10.22 45.18 -12.55
C VAL A 19 11.00 43.92 -12.24
N VAL A 20 12.29 44.04 -11.86
CA VAL A 20 13.10 42.89 -11.46
C VAL A 20 12.51 42.20 -10.23
N ALA A 21 12.07 42.96 -9.23
CA ALA A 21 11.41 42.40 -8.05
C ALA A 21 10.12 41.64 -8.39
N VAL A 22 9.29 42.20 -9.28
CA VAL A 22 8.05 41.55 -9.75
C VAL A 22 8.37 40.27 -10.52
N LEU A 23 9.39 40.26 -11.38
CA LEU A 23 9.81 39.06 -12.10
C LEU A 23 10.28 37.95 -11.14
N ILE A 24 11.04 38.31 -10.10
CA ILE A 24 11.47 37.36 -9.06
C ILE A 24 10.27 36.79 -8.32
N LEU A 25 9.32 37.64 -7.90
CA LEU A 25 8.11 37.20 -7.21
C LEU A 25 7.24 36.28 -8.07
N LEU A 26 7.10 36.58 -9.36
CA LEU A 26 6.39 35.73 -10.32
C LEU A 26 7.10 34.38 -10.52
N ALA A 27 8.43 34.38 -10.65
CA ALA A 27 9.21 33.16 -10.79
C ALA A 27 9.10 32.28 -9.52
N MET A 28 9.18 32.88 -8.33
CA MET A 28 9.00 32.16 -7.06
C MET A 28 7.57 31.66 -6.88
N GLY A 29 6.56 32.47 -7.21
CA GLY A 29 5.15 32.10 -7.10
C GLY A 29 4.77 30.92 -7.99
N THR A 30 5.22 30.93 -9.25
CA THR A 30 4.99 29.80 -10.17
C THR A 30 5.76 28.55 -9.74
N GLY A 31 7.00 28.72 -9.24
CA GLY A 31 7.79 27.62 -8.68
C GLY A 31 7.11 26.93 -7.49
N LEU A 32 6.65 27.70 -6.51
CA LEU A 32 5.94 27.17 -5.33
C LEU A 32 4.62 26.50 -5.69
N LEU A 33 3.85 27.08 -6.62
CA LEU A 33 2.61 26.48 -7.09
C LEU A 33 2.87 25.12 -7.76
N SER A 34 3.88 25.05 -8.62
CA SER A 34 4.29 23.81 -9.28
C SER A 34 4.72 22.73 -8.28
N LEU A 35 5.54 23.09 -7.30
CA LEU A 35 5.97 22.15 -6.25
C LEU A 35 4.80 21.63 -5.42
N GLY A 36 3.85 22.51 -5.07
CA GLY A 36 2.64 22.12 -4.34
C GLY A 36 1.75 21.15 -5.14
N LEU A 37 1.58 21.40 -6.44
CA LEU A 37 0.81 20.50 -7.32
C LEU A 37 1.49 19.14 -7.47
N HIS A 38 2.79 19.10 -7.72
CA HIS A 38 3.55 17.85 -7.81
C HIS A 38 3.50 17.05 -6.51
N SER A 39 3.66 17.73 -5.37
CA SER A 39 3.55 17.09 -4.05
C SER A 39 2.17 16.44 -3.86
N ARG A 40 1.08 17.16 -4.16
CA ARG A 40 -0.28 16.61 -4.04
C ARG A 40 -0.51 15.41 -4.95
N ILE A 41 -0.09 15.48 -6.22
CA ILE A 41 -0.25 14.37 -7.17
C ILE A 41 0.50 13.14 -6.68
N ASN A 42 1.73 13.32 -6.19
CA ASN A 42 2.53 12.22 -5.65
C ASN A 42 1.87 11.62 -4.40
N SER A 43 1.39 12.46 -3.47
CA SER A 43 0.67 12.00 -2.29
C SER A 43 -0.59 11.20 -2.65
N ILE A 44 -1.40 11.68 -3.60
CA ILE A 44 -2.61 10.96 -4.05
C ILE A 44 -2.23 9.59 -4.59
N ARG A 45 -1.20 9.50 -5.45
CA ARG A 45 -0.73 8.23 -6.00
C ARG A 45 -0.26 7.27 -4.91
N THR A 46 0.54 7.75 -3.95
CA THR A 46 1.02 6.95 -2.83
C THR A 46 -0.12 6.48 -1.93
N THR A 47 -1.07 7.34 -1.59
CA THR A 47 -2.26 6.95 -0.80
C THR A 47 -3.11 5.93 -1.55
N SER A 48 -3.32 6.11 -2.85
CA SER A 48 -4.04 5.16 -3.71
C SER A 48 -3.33 3.80 -3.72
N ASP A 49 -2.00 3.79 -3.78
CA ASP A 49 -1.18 2.58 -3.79
C ASP A 49 -1.28 1.81 -2.48
N ILE A 50 -1.18 2.52 -1.35
CA ILE A 50 -1.33 1.96 -0.01
C ILE A 50 -2.75 1.42 0.17
N ALA A 51 -3.76 2.18 -0.24
CA ALA A 51 -5.16 1.76 -0.14
C ALA A 51 -5.44 0.51 -0.98
N ALA A 52 -4.92 0.43 -2.20
CA ALA A 52 -5.03 -0.77 -3.05
C ALA A 52 -4.38 -1.99 -2.38
N ARG A 53 -3.21 -1.81 -1.74
CA ARG A 53 -2.54 -2.88 -0.99
C ARG A 53 -3.35 -3.30 0.24
N SER A 54 -3.86 -2.36 1.03
CA SER A 54 -4.69 -2.66 2.20
C SER A 54 -6.00 -3.34 1.80
N ALA A 55 -6.59 -2.99 0.66
CA ALA A 55 -7.75 -3.69 0.11
C ALA A 55 -7.41 -5.14 -0.27
N ALA A 56 -6.25 -5.37 -0.88
CA ALA A 56 -5.77 -6.72 -1.16
C ALA A 56 -5.57 -7.53 0.13
N ASP A 57 -4.96 -6.94 1.16
CA ASP A 57 -4.77 -7.59 2.47
C ASP A 57 -6.12 -7.93 3.14
N ALA A 58 -7.12 -7.05 3.02
CA ALA A 58 -8.46 -7.33 3.52
C ALA A 58 -9.11 -8.52 2.79
N GLY A 59 -8.93 -8.62 1.47
CA GLY A 59 -9.36 -9.79 0.69
C GLY A 59 -8.67 -11.09 1.13
N LEU A 60 -7.37 -11.05 1.46
CA LEU A 60 -6.66 -12.20 2.01
C LEU A 60 -7.22 -12.64 3.37
N ILE A 61 -7.49 -11.69 4.27
CA ILE A 61 -8.06 -11.98 5.58
C ILE A 61 -9.46 -12.59 5.44
N LYS A 62 -10.27 -12.08 4.52
CA LYS A 62 -11.60 -12.61 4.24
C LYS A 62 -11.54 -14.02 3.66
N ALA A 63 -10.66 -14.25 2.69
CA ALA A 63 -10.42 -15.58 2.13
C ALA A 63 -9.99 -16.59 3.21
N LEU A 64 -9.08 -16.20 4.11
CA LEU A 64 -8.64 -17.02 5.24
C LEU A 64 -9.80 -17.30 6.21
N PHE A 65 -10.63 -16.32 6.51
CA PHE A 65 -11.81 -16.49 7.36
C PHE A 65 -12.79 -17.51 6.76
N GLU A 66 -13.13 -17.37 5.48
CA GLU A 66 -14.06 -18.29 4.79
C GLU A 66 -13.47 -19.70 4.66
N MET A 67 -12.17 -19.80 4.42
CA MET A 67 -11.44 -21.07 4.43
C MET A 67 -11.52 -21.74 5.80
N ASN A 68 -11.36 -20.99 6.89
CA ASN A 68 -11.50 -21.50 8.27
C ASN A 68 -12.94 -21.86 8.64
N GLU A 69 -13.94 -21.11 8.19
CA GLU A 69 -15.35 -21.46 8.41
C GLU A 69 -15.71 -22.77 7.72
N LYS A 70 -15.24 -22.98 6.49
CA LYS A 70 -15.46 -24.25 5.77
C LYS A 70 -14.86 -25.45 6.49
N LEU A 71 -13.67 -25.30 7.08
CA LEU A 71 -12.99 -26.35 7.87
C LEU A 71 -13.79 -26.83 9.08
N LYS A 72 -14.70 -26.00 9.63
CA LYS A 72 -15.48 -26.37 10.82
C LYS A 72 -16.54 -27.45 10.53
N VAL A 73 -17.01 -27.53 9.29
CA VAL A 73 -18.16 -28.35 8.91
C VAL A 73 -17.73 -29.54 8.05
N GLU A 74 -16.79 -29.34 7.12
CA GLU A 74 -16.32 -30.39 6.22
C GLU A 74 -14.81 -30.26 5.92
N PRO A 75 -14.09 -31.37 5.63
CA PRO A 75 -12.77 -31.31 5.04
C PRO A 75 -12.84 -30.54 3.72
N TRP A 76 -11.82 -29.72 3.42
CA TRP A 76 -11.80 -28.92 2.19
C TRP A 76 -11.96 -29.80 0.94
N ASN A 77 -13.13 -29.70 0.33
CA ASN A 77 -13.40 -30.20 -1.00
C ASN A 77 -12.88 -29.19 -2.03
N GLY A 78 -11.90 -29.59 -2.86
CA GLY A 78 -11.29 -28.73 -3.90
C GLY A 78 -12.27 -28.19 -4.96
N SER A 79 -13.52 -28.68 -5.02
CA SER A 79 -14.55 -28.24 -5.97
C SER A 79 -15.30 -26.97 -5.53
N SER A 80 -15.16 -26.50 -4.29
CA SER A 80 -15.90 -25.32 -3.79
C SER A 80 -15.01 -24.33 -3.05
N LEU A 81 -13.87 -23.96 -3.62
CA LEU A 81 -13.00 -22.98 -2.99
C LEU A 81 -13.62 -21.58 -2.96
N PRO A 82 -13.42 -20.80 -1.89
CA PRO A 82 -13.98 -19.46 -1.80
C PRO A 82 -13.37 -18.53 -2.85
N GLN A 83 -14.22 -17.70 -3.44
CA GLN A 83 -13.83 -16.69 -4.41
C GLN A 83 -14.78 -15.51 -4.28
N GLU A 84 -14.24 -14.30 -4.34
CA GLU A 84 -15.04 -13.08 -4.51
C GLU A 84 -14.44 -12.19 -5.58
N THR A 85 -15.32 -11.46 -6.26
CA THR A 85 -14.94 -10.56 -7.35
C THR A 85 -15.60 -9.21 -7.13
N ASN A 86 -14.78 -8.16 -7.16
CA ASN A 86 -15.18 -6.76 -7.09
C ASN A 86 -16.04 -6.40 -5.85
N THR A 87 -15.68 -6.92 -4.68
CA THR A 87 -16.36 -6.58 -3.43
C THR A 87 -15.84 -5.24 -2.89
N SER A 88 -16.75 -4.32 -2.57
CA SER A 88 -16.39 -3.04 -1.96
C SER A 88 -16.13 -3.18 -0.47
N LEU A 89 -15.15 -2.43 0.02
CA LEU A 89 -14.89 -2.32 1.45
C LEU A 89 -15.86 -1.30 2.09
N PRO A 90 -16.33 -1.55 3.32
CA PRO A 90 -17.20 -0.60 4.01
C PRO A 90 -16.47 0.72 4.25
N ASN A 91 -17.15 1.84 4.00
CA ASN A 91 -16.63 3.20 4.17
C ASN A 91 -15.38 3.53 3.33
N CYS A 92 -15.13 2.80 2.24
CA CYS A 92 -14.00 3.05 1.35
C CYS A 92 -14.40 2.83 -0.11
N ASP A 93 -13.83 3.63 -1.02
CA ASP A 93 -13.99 3.45 -2.47
C ASP A 93 -13.06 2.37 -3.05
N ALA A 94 -12.36 1.64 -2.18
CA ALA A 94 -11.49 0.55 -2.57
C ALA A 94 -12.28 -0.75 -2.73
N VAL A 95 -11.88 -1.54 -3.71
CA VAL A 95 -12.50 -2.80 -4.10
C VAL A 95 -11.46 -3.90 -4.01
N PHE A 96 -11.86 -5.10 -3.60
CA PHE A 96 -10.99 -6.28 -3.62
C PHE A 96 -11.64 -7.43 -4.38
N SER A 97 -10.80 -8.30 -4.91
CA SER A 97 -11.16 -9.59 -5.50
C SER A 97 -10.16 -10.62 -5.01
N TYR A 98 -10.60 -11.82 -4.65
CA TYR A 98 -9.68 -12.90 -4.31
C TYR A 98 -10.12 -14.22 -4.91
N THR A 99 -9.14 -15.06 -5.21
CA THR A 99 -9.32 -16.42 -5.67
C THR A 99 -8.48 -17.33 -4.80
N VAL A 100 -9.06 -18.45 -4.39
CA VAL A 100 -8.33 -19.52 -3.69
C VAL A 100 -8.18 -20.68 -4.67
N THR A 101 -6.95 -21.14 -4.87
CA THR A 101 -6.60 -22.26 -5.74
C THR A 101 -5.73 -23.26 -4.98
N GLY A 102 -5.73 -24.53 -5.37
CA GLY A 102 -4.85 -25.55 -4.79
C GLY A 102 -5.61 -26.76 -4.22
N ASP A 103 -4.83 -27.68 -3.68
CA ASP A 103 -5.29 -29.01 -3.29
C ASP A 103 -4.74 -29.40 -1.90
N LEU A 104 -5.40 -30.35 -1.25
CA LEU A 104 -4.97 -30.92 0.05
C LEU A 104 -3.51 -31.39 0.07
N GLY A 105 -2.97 -31.83 -1.08
CA GLY A 105 -1.62 -32.36 -1.19
C GLY A 105 -0.51 -31.32 -1.35
N SER A 106 -0.81 -30.16 -1.93
CA SER A 106 0.17 -29.10 -2.25
C SER A 106 -0.01 -27.83 -1.41
N GLY A 107 -1.13 -27.72 -0.69
CA GLY A 107 -1.55 -26.50 0.00
C GLY A 107 -2.42 -25.61 -0.90
N TYR A 108 -3.00 -24.57 -0.30
CA TYR A 108 -3.91 -23.65 -0.97
C TYR A 108 -3.22 -22.31 -1.16
N THR A 109 -3.21 -21.79 -2.38
CA THR A 109 -2.72 -20.45 -2.67
C THR A 109 -3.90 -19.51 -2.78
N VAL A 110 -3.90 -18.46 -1.98
CA VAL A 110 -4.84 -17.34 -2.10
C VAL A 110 -4.16 -16.23 -2.86
N GLU A 111 -4.79 -15.75 -3.90
CA GLU A 111 -4.41 -14.54 -4.61
C GLU A 111 -5.50 -13.49 -4.39
N SER A 112 -5.11 -12.31 -3.90
CA SER A 112 -6.02 -11.21 -3.64
C SER A 112 -5.52 -9.96 -4.36
N THR A 113 -6.40 -9.34 -5.13
CA THR A 113 -6.16 -8.10 -5.86
C THR A 113 -7.04 -7.00 -5.30
N GLY A 114 -6.41 -5.94 -4.80
CA GLY A 114 -7.06 -4.72 -4.35
C GLY A 114 -6.89 -3.60 -5.38
N ILE A 115 -7.96 -2.84 -5.59
CA ILE A 115 -8.04 -1.71 -6.52
C ILE A 115 -8.51 -0.49 -5.74
N SER A 116 -7.78 0.60 -5.86
CA SER A 116 -8.17 1.91 -5.32
C SER A 116 -7.75 2.98 -6.31
N GLY A 117 -8.71 3.73 -6.86
CA GLY A 117 -8.45 4.78 -7.84
C GLY A 117 -7.74 4.25 -9.10
N GLN A 118 -6.52 4.73 -9.35
CA GLN A 118 -5.67 4.28 -10.46
C GLN A 118 -4.66 3.20 -10.06
N ALA A 119 -4.64 2.79 -8.80
CA ALA A 119 -3.68 1.82 -8.29
C ALA A 119 -4.33 0.43 -8.14
N GLN A 120 -3.58 -0.59 -8.57
CA GLN A 120 -3.94 -1.99 -8.41
C GLN A 120 -2.76 -2.73 -7.79
N ARG A 121 -3.02 -3.51 -6.75
CA ARG A 121 -2.03 -4.33 -6.06
C ARG A 121 -2.54 -5.73 -5.86
N THR A 122 -1.69 -6.70 -6.16
CA THR A 122 -1.98 -8.12 -5.97
C THR A 122 -1.03 -8.67 -4.92
N VAL A 123 -1.58 -9.39 -3.96
CA VAL A 123 -0.86 -10.06 -2.88
C VAL A 123 -1.26 -11.52 -2.90
N SER A 124 -0.28 -12.41 -2.79
CA SER A 124 -0.51 -13.84 -2.71
C SER A 124 -0.02 -14.40 -1.38
N CYS A 125 -0.72 -15.40 -0.86
CA CYS A 125 -0.27 -16.17 0.29
C CYS A 125 -0.53 -17.65 0.07
N THR A 126 0.30 -18.49 0.69
CA THR A 126 0.08 -19.93 0.73
C THR A 126 -0.43 -20.33 2.11
N LEU A 127 -1.51 -21.09 2.11
CA LEU A 127 -2.18 -21.65 3.27
C LEU A 127 -1.89 -23.14 3.31
N GLN A 128 -1.49 -23.63 4.48
CA GLN A 128 -1.33 -25.04 4.75
C GLN A 128 -2.25 -25.43 5.89
N LEU A 129 -2.82 -26.64 5.77
CA LEU A 129 -3.70 -27.23 6.76
C LEU A 129 -2.83 -27.74 7.91
N ARG A 130 -2.82 -27.01 9.02
CA ARG A 130 -2.03 -27.36 10.19
C ARG A 130 -2.75 -28.43 11.01
N GLY A 131 -2.24 -29.66 10.96
CA GLY A 131 -2.75 -30.77 11.76
C GLY A 131 -2.36 -30.69 13.24
N PRO A 132 -3.04 -31.43 14.13
CA PRO A 132 -2.76 -31.43 15.58
C PRO A 132 -1.37 -32.00 15.96
N PHE A 133 -0.63 -32.58 15.02
CA PHE A 133 0.66 -33.26 15.27
C PHE A 133 1.88 -32.58 14.63
N GLU A 134 1.77 -31.33 14.18
CA GLU A 134 2.90 -30.65 13.54
C GLU A 134 4.06 -30.28 14.48
N ALA A 135 3.80 -30.20 15.79
CA ALA A 135 4.80 -29.78 16.79
C ALA A 135 4.99 -30.77 17.95
N ALA A 136 4.45 -31.99 17.85
CA ALA A 136 4.55 -32.98 18.91
C ALA A 136 5.29 -34.21 18.37
N ILE A 137 6.33 -34.64 19.08
CA ILE A 137 7.07 -35.83 18.67
C ILE A 137 6.16 -37.05 18.85
N PHE A 138 5.79 -37.67 17.73
CA PHE A 138 4.91 -38.82 17.71
C PHE A 138 5.72 -40.12 17.86
N THR A 139 5.80 -40.63 19.09
CA THR A 139 6.52 -41.88 19.42
C THR A 139 5.49 -42.97 19.68
N LYS A 140 5.54 -44.05 18.90
CA LYS A 140 4.63 -45.20 19.08
C LYS A 140 5.08 -46.15 20.20
N ASN A 141 6.39 -46.22 20.48
CA ASN A 141 6.99 -47.24 21.36
C ASN A 141 7.98 -46.66 22.40
N GLY A 142 7.95 -45.35 22.65
CA GLY A 142 8.82 -44.68 23.63
C GLY A 142 9.97 -43.91 23.00
N MET A 143 10.48 -42.93 23.74
CA MET A 143 11.60 -42.07 23.37
C MET A 143 12.58 -42.00 24.54
N GLU A 144 13.79 -42.53 24.33
CA GLU A 144 14.88 -42.36 25.27
C GLU A 144 15.70 -41.12 24.92
N LEU A 145 15.59 -40.09 25.75
CA LEU A 145 16.51 -38.94 25.75
C LEU A 145 17.66 -39.24 26.72
N LYS A 146 18.82 -39.61 26.19
CA LYS A 146 20.06 -39.72 26.97
C LYS A 146 20.66 -38.33 27.16
N ASN A 147 20.70 -37.86 28.39
CA ASN A 147 21.51 -36.71 28.77
C ASN A 147 22.93 -37.21 29.08
N LEU A 148 23.95 -36.64 28.44
CA LEU A 148 25.36 -36.91 28.71
C LEU A 148 25.84 -35.91 29.77
N PHE A 149 25.77 -36.32 31.04
CA PHE A 149 26.60 -35.77 32.12
C PHE A 149 27.20 -36.93 32.91
#